data_AF-A0A2E2TE75-F1
#
_entry.id   AF-A0A2E2TE75-F1
#
_cell.length_a   1.000
_cell.length_b   1.000
_cell.length_c   1.000
_cell.angle_alpha   90.00
_cell.angle_beta   90.00
_cell.angle_gamma   90.00
#
_symmetry.space_group_name_H-M   'P 1'
#
loop_
_entity.id
_entity.type
_entity.pdbx_description
1 polymer ?
#
loop_
_entity_poly.entity_id
_entity_poly.type
_entity_poly.pdbx_seq_one_letter_code
_entity_poly.pdbx_strand_id
1 'polypeptide(L)'
;MQIREASTKQEITKAAFFNYKGQKTTVNWSLYAHNFERSIFDNQLLEITKEIENITFFEGQKVLTVKNQNEQVSCILNSGLELTGKILIACDGANSSIKKSLFSATSFREDNSYFAVSRYYEGLEHLVKNQNEVYHVKKYPVGYFWIFPLGKGKANVGFGLLPNRKQPKHVNEAFSDIIENDPIISPLFKNAKPLNRTTGAKLPLGGTKSPMSGERFILCGDAASLVDPISGAGIDTAIWSGIFAAECA
;
A
#
# COMPACT_ATOMS: atom_id res chain seq x y z
N MET A 1 -3.56 -15.85 -17.30
CA MET A 1 -2.52 -16.88 -17.02
C MET A 1 -1.16 -16.26 -16.70
N GLN A 2 -0.79 -15.10 -17.27
CA GLN A 2 0.56 -14.49 -17.16
C GLN A 2 0.97 -13.92 -15.78
N ILE A 3 0.06 -13.36 -14.96
CA ILE A 3 0.46 -12.74 -13.66
C ILE A 3 1.03 -13.77 -12.67
N ARG A 4 0.58 -15.03 -12.73
CA ARG A 4 1.08 -16.08 -11.82
C ARG A 4 2.52 -16.51 -12.14
N GLU A 5 2.98 -16.29 -13.36
CA GLU A 5 4.33 -16.60 -13.83
C GLU A 5 5.29 -15.40 -13.70
N ALA A 6 4.76 -14.24 -13.29
CA ALA A 6 5.48 -12.99 -13.21
C ALA A 6 6.34 -12.87 -11.93
N SER A 7 7.65 -12.67 -12.14
CA SER A 7 8.72 -12.23 -11.20
C SER A 7 9.02 -13.06 -9.94
N THR A 8 10.17 -12.75 -9.35
CA THR A 8 10.67 -13.23 -8.07
C THR A 8 9.66 -12.94 -6.95
N LYS A 9 8.74 -13.88 -6.75
CA LYS A 9 7.80 -13.91 -5.64
C LYS A 9 8.26 -14.91 -4.59
N GLN A 10 8.10 -14.55 -3.32
CA GLN A 10 8.31 -15.44 -2.21
C GLN A 10 6.96 -15.95 -1.74
N GLU A 11 6.74 -17.26 -1.83
CA GLU A 11 5.57 -17.90 -1.25
C GLU A 11 5.56 -17.72 0.28
N ILE A 12 4.41 -17.39 0.85
CA ILE A 12 4.17 -17.26 2.28
C ILE A 12 3.03 -18.20 2.68
N THR A 13 3.29 -19.08 3.64
CA THR A 13 2.33 -20.08 4.12
C THR A 13 1.93 -19.85 5.58
N LYS A 14 2.60 -18.94 6.27
CA LYS A 14 2.35 -18.64 7.69
C LYS A 14 2.81 -17.23 8.06
N ALA A 15 2.30 -16.75 9.19
CA ALA A 15 2.82 -15.56 9.87
C ALA A 15 3.07 -15.85 11.35
N ALA A 16 4.18 -15.30 11.85
CA ALA A 16 4.53 -15.27 13.25
C ALA A 16 4.25 -13.88 13.83
N PHE A 17 3.50 -13.85 14.92
CA PHE A 17 3.18 -12.67 15.70
C PHE A 17 3.97 -12.72 17.00
N PHE A 18 4.77 -11.68 17.25
CA PHE A 18 5.57 -11.53 18.45
C PHE A 18 4.98 -10.40 19.29
N ASN A 19 4.66 -10.69 20.55
CA ASN A 19 4.30 -9.62 21.47
C ASN A 19 5.56 -8.89 22.00
N TYR A 20 5.37 -7.81 22.74
CA TYR A 20 6.48 -7.01 23.27
C TYR A 20 7.37 -7.72 24.31
N LYS A 21 7.04 -8.94 24.72
CA LYS A 21 7.85 -9.82 25.57
C LYS A 21 8.60 -10.89 24.78
N GLY A 22 8.47 -10.89 23.45
CA GLY A 22 9.08 -11.88 22.56
C GLY A 22 8.32 -13.21 22.48
N GLN A 23 7.11 -13.29 23.07
CA GLN A 23 6.30 -14.50 22.96
C GLN A 23 5.73 -14.59 21.55
N LYS A 24 5.92 -15.76 20.92
CA LYS A 24 5.56 -16.04 19.53
C LYS A 24 4.27 -16.84 19.43
N THR A 25 3.34 -16.36 18.61
CA THR A 25 2.18 -17.12 18.13
C THR A 25 2.28 -17.25 16.61
N THR A 26 2.05 -18.45 16.07
CA THR A 26 2.09 -18.67 14.62
C THR A 26 0.72 -19.01 14.08
N VAL A 27 0.35 -18.40 12.96
CA VAL A 27 -0.88 -18.67 12.23
C VAL A 27 -0.51 -19.19 10.85
N ASN A 28 -1.09 -20.31 10.43
CA ASN A 28 -0.92 -20.84 9.08
C ASN A 28 -1.99 -20.25 8.17
N TRP A 29 -1.61 -19.86 6.97
CA TRP A 29 -2.54 -19.35 5.97
C TRP A 29 -3.29 -20.51 5.31
N SER A 30 -4.61 -20.34 5.17
CA SER A 30 -5.47 -21.25 4.42
C SER A 30 -5.52 -20.92 2.92
N LEU A 31 -5.11 -19.71 2.54
CA LEU A 31 -5.09 -19.20 1.18
C LEU A 31 -3.65 -18.93 0.71
N TYR A 32 -3.45 -18.91 -0.60
CA TYR A 32 -2.16 -18.58 -1.19
C TYR A 32 -1.77 -17.13 -0.89
N ALA A 33 -0.55 -16.93 -0.37
CA ALA A 33 0.02 -15.60 -0.15
C ALA A 33 1.43 -15.52 -0.73
N HIS A 34 1.80 -14.34 -1.22
CA HIS A 34 3.12 -14.07 -1.78
C HIS A 34 3.60 -12.69 -1.34
N ASN A 35 4.90 -12.58 -1.11
CA ASN A 35 5.59 -11.29 -1.04
C ASN A 35 6.32 -11.03 -2.36
N PHE A 36 6.33 -9.77 -2.77
CA PHE A 36 6.98 -9.30 -4.00
C PHE A 36 7.57 -7.90 -3.79
N GLU A 37 8.63 -7.60 -4.53
CA GLU A 37 9.10 -6.22 -4.65
C GLU A 37 8.06 -5.43 -5.47
N ARG A 38 7.46 -4.41 -4.85
CA ARG A 38 6.33 -3.65 -5.44
C ARG A 38 6.64 -3.03 -6.80
N SER A 39 7.84 -2.47 -6.96
CA SER A 39 8.26 -1.89 -8.23
C SER A 39 8.29 -2.90 -9.37
N ILE A 40 8.62 -4.17 -9.09
CA ILE A 40 8.66 -5.23 -10.10
C ILE A 40 7.24 -5.69 -10.42
N PHE A 41 6.44 -5.99 -9.40
CA PHE A 41 5.07 -6.46 -9.58
C PHE A 41 4.19 -5.43 -10.29
N ASP A 42 4.20 -4.18 -9.83
CA ASP A 42 3.38 -3.11 -10.39
C ASP A 42 3.78 -2.81 -11.85
N ASN A 43 5.08 -2.82 -12.17
CA ASN A 43 5.56 -2.63 -13.54
C ASN A 43 5.12 -3.78 -14.46
N GLN A 44 5.12 -5.02 -13.97
CA GLN A 44 4.64 -6.14 -14.77
C GLN A 44 3.15 -6.07 -15.06
N LEU A 45 2.34 -5.63 -14.09
CA LEU A 45 0.92 -5.37 -14.34
C LEU A 45 0.74 -4.30 -15.42
N LEU A 46 1.55 -3.23 -15.37
CA LEU A 46 1.53 -2.18 -16.39
C LEU A 46 1.88 -2.74 -17.78
N GLU A 47 2.97 -3.51 -17.91
CA GLU A 47 3.39 -4.07 -19.19
C GLU A 47 2.36 -5.04 -19.78
N ILE A 48 1.74 -5.90 -18.95
CA ILE A 48 0.62 -6.75 -19.40
C ILE A 48 -0.55 -5.91 -19.89
N THR A 49 -0.85 -4.80 -19.21
CA THR A 49 -1.98 -3.93 -19.59
C THR A 49 -1.70 -3.16 -20.89
N LYS A 50 -0.44 -2.84 -21.20
CA LYS A 50 -0.01 -2.21 -22.46
C LYS A 50 -0.20 -3.09 -23.69
N GLU A 51 -0.26 -4.41 -23.53
CA GLU A 51 -0.48 -5.36 -24.62
C GLU A 51 -1.95 -5.44 -25.08
N ILE A 52 -2.88 -4.77 -24.37
CA ILE A 52 -4.32 -4.85 -24.66
C ILE A 52 -4.70 -3.83 -25.76
N GLU A 53 -5.26 -4.32 -26.87
CA GLU A 53 -5.51 -3.57 -28.13
C GLU A 53 -6.47 -2.37 -28.05
N ASN A 54 -7.13 -2.13 -26.91
CA ASN A 54 -8.09 -1.04 -26.72
C ASN A 54 -7.76 -0.13 -25.52
N ILE A 55 -6.52 -0.16 -25.03
CA ILE A 55 -6.05 0.70 -23.94
C ILE A 55 -5.01 1.69 -24.46
N THR A 56 -5.29 2.97 -24.32
CA THR A 56 -4.34 4.05 -24.64
C THR A 56 -3.64 4.53 -23.37
N PHE A 57 -2.31 4.47 -23.36
CA PHE A 57 -1.48 4.94 -22.26
C PHE A 57 -0.95 6.35 -22.50
N PHE A 58 -1.10 7.19 -21.49
CA PHE A 58 -0.54 8.55 -21.46
C PHE A 58 0.51 8.65 -20.34
N GLU A 59 1.74 8.23 -20.63
CA GLU A 59 2.84 8.23 -19.65
C GLU A 59 3.40 9.64 -19.40
N GLY A 60 3.99 9.84 -18.21
CA GLY A 60 4.52 11.14 -17.78
C GLY A 60 3.47 12.23 -17.59
N GLN A 61 2.18 11.88 -17.66
CA GLN A 61 1.07 12.80 -17.49
C GLN A 61 0.53 12.79 -16.07
N LYS A 62 0.12 13.97 -15.60
CA LYS A 62 -0.62 14.15 -14.34
C LYS A 62 -1.95 14.82 -14.62
N VAL A 63 -3.02 14.27 -14.07
CA VAL A 63 -4.34 14.92 -14.07
C VAL A 63 -4.30 16.11 -13.10
N LEU A 64 -4.54 17.31 -13.60
CA LEU A 64 -4.55 18.55 -12.82
C LEU A 64 -5.97 18.97 -12.43
N THR A 65 -6.91 18.81 -13.35
CA THR A 65 -8.30 19.27 -13.17
C THR A 65 -9.25 18.19 -13.66
N VAL A 66 -10.30 17.94 -12.89
CA VAL A 66 -11.43 17.10 -13.29
C VAL A 66 -12.68 17.96 -13.32
N LYS A 67 -13.43 17.87 -14.41
CA LYS A 67 -14.74 18.52 -14.56
C LYS A 67 -15.79 17.46 -14.82
N ASN A 68 -16.72 17.33 -13.89
CA ASN A 68 -17.88 16.48 -14.06
C ASN A 68 -19.03 17.29 -14.67
N GLN A 69 -19.47 16.92 -15.86
CA GLN A 69 -20.57 17.58 -16.59
C GLN A 69 -21.69 16.55 -16.79
N ASN A 70 -22.94 17.00 -16.94
CA ASN A 70 -24.11 16.12 -16.99
C ASN A 70 -23.99 14.99 -18.04
N GLU A 71 -23.25 15.18 -19.13
CA GLU A 71 -23.12 14.20 -20.22
C GLU A 71 -21.75 13.51 -20.31
N GLN A 72 -20.72 14.06 -19.67
CA GLN A 72 -19.34 13.56 -19.77
C GLN A 72 -18.49 14.02 -18.58
N VAL A 73 -17.38 13.34 -18.36
CA VAL A 73 -16.31 13.81 -17.48
C VAL A 73 -15.10 14.20 -18.32
N SER A 74 -14.45 15.31 -17.98
CA SER A 74 -13.20 15.73 -18.61
C SER A 74 -12.04 15.84 -17.62
N CYS A 75 -10.85 15.49 -18.09
CA CYS A 75 -9.60 15.55 -17.35
C CYS A 75 -8.59 16.40 -18.13
N ILE A 76 -8.04 17.43 -17.49
CA ILE A 76 -6.98 18.26 -18.07
C ILE A 76 -5.64 17.78 -17.51
N LEU A 77 -4.74 17.39 -18.40
CA LEU A 77 -3.40 16.92 -18.07
C LEU A 77 -2.41 18.08 -17.92
N ASN A 78 -1.26 17.83 -17.31
CA ASN A 78 -0.16 18.79 -17.21
C ASN A 78 0.44 19.21 -18.57
N SER A 79 0.24 18.44 -19.63
CA SER A 79 0.57 18.84 -21.00
C SER A 79 -0.41 19.87 -21.60
N GLY A 80 -1.56 20.12 -20.94
CA GLY A 80 -2.66 20.89 -21.50
C GLY A 80 -3.64 20.07 -22.33
N LEU A 81 -3.36 18.79 -22.59
CA LEU A 81 -4.29 17.89 -23.26
C LEU A 81 -5.55 17.70 -22.39
N GLU A 82 -6.72 17.89 -23.01
CA GLU A 82 -8.01 17.55 -22.41
C GLU A 82 -8.49 16.20 -22.94
N LEU A 83 -8.80 15.29 -22.03
CA LEU A 83 -9.40 13.99 -22.32
C LEU A 83 -10.85 13.99 -21.82
N THR A 84 -11.76 13.45 -22.63
CA THR A 84 -13.17 13.29 -22.26
C THR A 84 -13.57 11.82 -22.25
N GLY A 85 -14.55 11.49 -21.40
CA GLY A 85 -15.07 10.13 -21.27
C GLY A 85 -16.44 10.11 -20.62
N LYS A 86 -17.07 8.92 -20.60
CA LYS A 86 -18.38 8.73 -19.96
C LYS A 86 -18.26 8.62 -18.45
N ILE A 87 -17.19 7.97 -17.97
CA ILE A 87 -16.90 7.66 -16.56
C ILE A 87 -15.41 7.87 -16.32
N LEU A 88 -15.07 8.40 -15.14
CA LEU A 88 -13.70 8.51 -14.64
C LEU A 88 -13.49 7.49 -13.51
N ILE A 89 -12.53 6.58 -13.68
CA ILE A 89 -12.08 5.67 -12.62
C ILE A 89 -10.78 6.21 -12.06
N ALA A 90 -10.81 6.68 -10.81
CA ALA A 90 -9.67 7.30 -10.14
C ALA A 90 -8.90 6.28 -9.28
N CYS A 91 -7.67 5.98 -9.69
CA CYS A 91 -6.74 5.07 -9.02
C CYS A 91 -5.44 5.78 -8.58
N ASP A 92 -5.48 7.08 -8.30
CA ASP A 92 -4.31 7.95 -8.06
C ASP A 92 -3.76 7.90 -6.62
N GLY A 93 -4.13 6.87 -5.86
CA GLY A 93 -3.52 6.52 -4.58
C GLY A 93 -3.91 7.40 -3.39
N ALA A 94 -3.19 7.22 -2.27
CA ALA A 94 -3.52 7.82 -0.97
C ALA A 94 -3.56 9.35 -0.92
N ASN A 95 -2.91 10.02 -1.87
CA ASN A 95 -2.86 11.47 -1.98
C ASN A 95 -3.75 12.01 -3.09
N SER A 96 -4.78 11.24 -3.48
CA SER A 96 -5.66 11.49 -4.62
C SER A 96 -6.04 12.97 -4.75
N SER A 97 -5.52 13.62 -5.80
CA SER A 97 -5.95 14.97 -6.18
C SER A 97 -7.30 14.91 -6.87
N ILE A 98 -7.61 13.81 -7.55
CA ILE A 98 -8.88 13.60 -8.22
C ILE A 98 -10.02 13.57 -7.21
N LYS A 99 -9.91 12.78 -6.13
CA LYS A 99 -10.88 12.76 -5.02
C LYS A 99 -11.15 14.18 -4.50
N LYS A 100 -10.10 14.95 -4.23
CA LYS A 100 -10.24 16.32 -3.73
C LYS A 100 -10.94 17.27 -4.70
N SER A 101 -10.78 17.06 -6.01
CA SER A 101 -11.45 17.87 -7.03
C SER A 101 -12.91 17.48 -7.26
N LEU A 102 -13.27 16.22 -7.03
CA LEU A 102 -14.62 15.70 -7.21
C LEU A 102 -15.56 16.06 -6.06
N PHE A 103 -15.04 16.23 -4.84
CA PHE A 103 -15.83 16.57 -3.66
C PHE A 103 -15.67 18.04 -3.30
N SER A 104 -16.80 18.70 -3.02
CA SER A 104 -16.77 20.01 -2.37
C SER A 104 -16.08 19.90 -1.01
N ALA A 105 -15.49 21.02 -0.54
CA ALA A 105 -14.86 21.07 0.78
C ALA A 105 -15.78 20.65 1.94
N THR A 106 -17.10 20.68 1.75
CA THR A 106 -18.13 20.29 2.73
C THR A 106 -18.45 18.79 2.74
N SER A 107 -18.18 18.08 1.64
CA SER A 107 -18.41 16.62 1.51
C SER A 107 -17.13 15.80 1.70
N PHE A 108 -15.97 16.45 1.60
CA PHE A 108 -14.67 15.86 1.89
C PHE A 108 -14.47 15.72 3.41
N ARG A 109 -14.23 14.50 3.88
CA ARG A 109 -13.74 14.24 5.25
C ARG A 109 -12.34 13.67 5.13
N GLU A 110 -11.44 14.13 5.98
CA GLU A 110 -10.10 13.54 6.03
C GLU A 110 -10.21 12.15 6.65
N ASP A 111 -9.73 11.16 5.90
CA ASP A 111 -9.78 9.77 6.32
C ASP A 111 -8.71 9.50 7.37
N ASN A 112 -9.08 8.71 8.39
CA ASN A 112 -8.10 8.19 9.33
C ASN A 112 -7.02 7.44 8.56
N SER A 113 -5.76 7.66 8.88
CA SER A 113 -4.66 7.07 8.12
C SER A 113 -3.57 6.55 9.04
N TYR A 114 -3.07 5.35 8.73
CA TYR A 114 -1.76 4.93 9.22
C TYR A 114 -0.68 5.66 8.43
N PHE A 115 0.47 5.84 9.07
CA PHE A 115 1.69 6.22 8.40
C PHE A 115 2.68 5.09 8.57
N ALA A 116 3.24 4.67 7.44
CA ALA A 116 4.12 3.51 7.37
C ALA A 116 5.41 3.89 6.67
N VAL A 117 6.51 3.30 7.12
CA VAL A 117 7.81 3.39 6.45
C VAL A 117 8.37 2.00 6.24
N SER A 118 9.10 1.80 5.15
CA SER A 118 9.76 0.53 4.89
C SER A 118 11.09 0.71 4.15
N ARG A 119 11.89 -0.34 4.23
CA ARG A 119 13.18 -0.47 3.56
C ARG A 119 13.45 -1.95 3.29
N TYR A 120 14.14 -2.24 2.20
CA TYR A 120 14.62 -3.59 1.92
C TYR A 120 15.95 -3.84 2.62
N TYR A 121 16.10 -5.05 3.16
CA TYR A 121 17.33 -5.50 3.83
C TYR A 121 17.79 -6.84 3.25
N GLU A 122 19.10 -7.05 3.28
CA GLU A 122 19.75 -8.37 3.18
C GLU A 122 20.49 -8.69 4.48
N GLY A 123 20.97 -9.93 4.65
CA GLY A 123 21.78 -10.32 5.82
C GLY A 123 20.98 -10.58 7.10
N LEU A 124 19.66 -10.80 6.98
CA LEU A 124 18.80 -11.21 8.08
C LEU A 124 18.86 -12.74 8.21
N GLU A 125 19.73 -13.25 9.09
CA GLU A 125 20.03 -14.69 9.20
C GLU A 125 18.91 -15.52 9.86
N HIS A 126 18.00 -14.88 10.61
CA HIS A 126 16.93 -15.54 11.36
C HIS A 126 15.69 -15.87 10.51
N LEU A 127 15.62 -15.40 9.25
CA LEU A 127 14.42 -15.48 8.44
C LEU A 127 13.95 -16.93 8.30
N VAL A 128 12.71 -17.18 8.71
CA VAL A 128 12.07 -18.49 8.53
C VAL A 128 11.44 -18.58 7.15
N LYS A 129 11.72 -19.67 6.43
CA LYS A 129 11.15 -19.94 5.11
C LYS A 129 9.62 -19.84 5.12
N ASN A 130 9.07 -19.15 4.13
CA ASN A 130 7.64 -18.95 3.90
C ASN A 130 6.87 -18.32 5.08
N GLN A 131 7.54 -17.55 5.95
CA GLN A 131 6.94 -16.94 7.14
C GLN A 131 7.09 -15.42 7.12
N ASN A 132 5.97 -14.71 7.24
CA ASN A 132 5.98 -13.29 7.61
C ASN A 132 6.15 -13.13 9.12
N GLU A 133 6.83 -12.08 9.56
CA GLU A 133 7.00 -11.79 10.98
C GLU A 133 6.45 -10.41 11.31
N VAL A 134 5.65 -10.35 12.37
CA VAL A 134 4.98 -9.13 12.84
C VAL A 134 5.28 -8.98 14.32
N TYR A 135 5.80 -7.83 14.72
CA TYR A 135 6.24 -7.53 16.07
C TYR A 135 5.44 -6.37 16.65
N HIS A 136 4.92 -6.58 17.85
CA HIS A 136 4.34 -5.51 18.65
C HIS A 136 5.42 -4.86 19.51
N VAL A 137 5.65 -3.57 19.31
CA VAL A 137 6.66 -2.81 20.05
C VAL A 137 5.98 -2.06 21.19
N LYS A 138 6.42 -2.32 22.45
CA LYS A 138 5.79 -1.74 23.66
C LYS A 138 5.68 -0.21 23.61
N LYS A 139 6.70 0.45 23.07
CA LYS A 139 6.79 1.92 22.93
C LYS A 139 5.72 2.49 21.99
N TYR A 140 5.24 1.68 21.04
CA TYR A 140 4.29 2.07 20.01
C TYR A 140 3.06 1.14 20.00
N PRO A 141 2.15 1.29 20.97
CA PRO A 141 1.07 0.32 21.21
C PRO A 141 0.05 0.24 20.08
N VAL A 142 -0.05 1.29 19.25
CA VAL A 142 -0.99 1.38 18.10
C VAL A 142 -0.20 1.37 16.78
N GLY A 143 0.72 0.41 16.68
CA GLY A 143 1.55 0.17 15.51
C GLY A 143 2.16 -1.22 15.56
N TYR A 144 2.75 -1.64 14.44
CA TYR A 144 3.47 -2.90 14.35
C TYR A 144 4.67 -2.76 13.43
N PHE A 145 5.72 -3.52 13.77
CA PHE A 145 6.92 -3.67 12.96
C PHE A 145 6.83 -4.98 12.19
N TRP A 146 7.29 -5.03 10.96
CA TRP A 146 7.24 -6.24 10.14
C TRP A 146 8.58 -6.58 9.50
N ILE A 147 8.77 -7.87 9.27
CA ILE A 147 9.84 -8.45 8.46
C ILE A 147 9.20 -9.46 7.51
N PHE A 148 9.08 -9.07 6.25
CA PHE A 148 8.41 -9.85 5.19
C PHE A 148 9.43 -10.34 4.18
N PRO A 149 9.78 -11.64 4.16
CA PRO A 149 10.84 -12.16 3.28
C PRO A 149 10.44 -12.06 1.80
N LEU A 150 11.42 -11.76 0.95
CA LEU A 150 11.28 -11.61 -0.50
C LEU A 150 12.03 -12.71 -1.27
N GLY A 151 12.59 -13.69 -0.55
CA GLY A 151 13.46 -14.71 -1.11
C GLY A 151 14.89 -14.20 -1.30
N LYS A 152 15.81 -15.12 -1.65
CA LYS A 152 17.24 -14.83 -1.87
C LYS A 152 17.91 -14.03 -0.72
N GLY A 153 17.49 -14.29 0.52
CA GLY A 153 18.04 -13.62 1.72
C GLY A 153 17.61 -12.15 1.90
N LYS A 154 16.63 -11.66 1.12
CA LYS A 154 16.08 -10.31 1.25
C LYS A 154 14.78 -10.29 2.03
N ALA A 155 14.47 -9.17 2.66
CA ALA A 155 13.16 -8.89 3.25
C ALA A 155 12.75 -7.43 3.07
N ASN A 156 11.44 -7.18 2.96
CA ASN A 156 10.85 -5.88 3.22
C ASN A 156 10.65 -5.73 4.73
N VAL A 157 11.30 -4.73 5.31
CA VAL A 157 11.25 -4.43 6.73
C VAL A 157 10.59 -3.08 6.89
N GLY A 158 9.64 -2.94 7.82
CA GLY A 158 9.01 -1.66 8.03
C GLY A 158 8.30 -1.53 9.35
N PHE A 159 7.75 -0.34 9.56
CA PHE A 159 7.00 0.02 10.74
C PHE A 159 5.86 0.97 10.37
N GLY A 160 4.68 0.67 10.90
CA GLY A 160 3.47 1.44 10.68
C GLY A 160 2.80 1.76 12.00
N LEU A 161 2.30 3.00 12.12
CA LEU A 161 1.61 3.45 13.34
C LEU A 161 0.43 4.35 13.02
N LEU A 162 -0.61 4.24 13.84
CA LEU A 162 -1.74 5.15 13.80
C LEU A 162 -1.34 6.39 14.60
N PRO A 163 -1.30 7.58 14.00
CA PRO A 163 -0.97 8.78 14.74
C PRO A 163 -1.96 8.97 15.88
N ASN A 164 -1.44 9.27 17.06
CA ASN A 164 -2.23 9.80 18.16
C ASN A 164 -1.46 10.96 18.80
N ARG A 165 -2.11 11.73 19.67
CA ARG A 165 -1.50 12.92 20.31
C ARG A 165 -0.21 12.64 21.10
N LYS A 166 0.11 11.37 21.38
CA LYS A 166 1.26 10.93 22.19
C LYS A 166 2.34 10.19 21.38
N GLN A 167 2.16 10.01 20.07
CA GLN A 167 3.10 9.28 19.22
C GLN A 167 4.00 10.22 18.41
N PRO A 168 5.21 9.76 18.02
CA PRO A 168 6.18 10.61 17.34
C PRO A 168 5.61 11.16 16.04
N LYS A 169 5.91 12.43 15.75
CA LYS A 169 5.55 13.07 14.48
C LYS A 169 6.28 12.44 13.28
N HIS A 170 7.34 11.66 13.53
CA HIS A 170 8.22 11.12 12.50
C HIS A 170 8.33 9.59 12.63
N VAL A 171 7.50 8.86 11.88
CA VAL A 171 7.50 7.37 11.81
C VAL A 171 8.88 6.82 11.45
N ASN A 172 9.66 7.55 10.64
CA ASN A 172 11.01 7.16 10.28
C ASN A 172 11.99 7.12 11.47
N GLU A 173 11.88 8.06 12.42
CA GLU A 173 12.71 8.05 13.63
C GLU A 173 12.35 6.86 14.52
N ALA A 174 11.06 6.58 14.66
CA ALA A 174 10.58 5.40 15.39
C ALA A 174 11.07 4.10 14.76
N PHE A 175 11.05 4.01 13.42
CA PHE A 175 11.56 2.85 12.70
C PHE A 175 13.06 2.61 12.96
N SER A 176 13.88 3.66 12.88
CA SER A 176 15.31 3.55 13.19
C SER A 176 15.54 3.18 14.66
N ASP A 177 14.83 3.82 15.59
CA ASP A 177 14.94 3.53 17.04
C ASP A 177 14.57 2.08 17.37
N ILE A 178 13.56 1.51 16.71
CA ILE A 178 13.21 0.10 16.88
C ILE A 178 14.35 -0.82 16.43
N ILE A 179 14.93 -0.56 15.26
CA ILE A 179 16.02 -1.38 14.72
C ILE A 179 17.28 -1.26 15.58
N GLU A 180 17.56 -0.08 16.15
CA GLU A 180 18.78 0.16 16.92
C GLU A 180 18.66 -0.29 18.37
N ASN A 181 17.51 -0.04 19.01
CA ASN A 181 17.39 -0.06 20.48
C ASN A 181 16.35 -1.06 21.02
N ASP A 182 15.46 -1.63 20.21
CA ASP A 182 14.50 -2.60 20.74
C ASP A 182 15.21 -3.92 21.12
N PRO A 183 15.04 -4.44 22.34
CA PRO A 183 15.82 -5.58 22.83
C PRO A 183 15.52 -6.90 22.11
N ILE A 184 14.37 -7.01 21.44
CA ILE A 184 13.98 -8.20 20.66
C ILE A 184 14.41 -8.03 19.21
N ILE A 185 14.20 -6.84 18.64
CA ILE A 185 14.41 -6.60 17.21
C ILE A 185 15.87 -6.27 16.88
N SER A 186 16.55 -5.43 17.67
CA SER A 186 17.93 -4.99 17.39
C SER A 186 18.93 -6.15 17.16
N PRO A 187 18.93 -7.22 17.97
CA PRO A 187 19.81 -8.37 17.73
C PRO A 187 19.61 -9.05 16.36
N LEU A 188 18.41 -8.96 15.78
CA LEU A 188 18.07 -9.54 14.48
C LEU A 188 18.77 -8.83 13.31
N PHE A 189 19.23 -7.60 13.52
CA PHE A 189 19.84 -6.74 12.50
C PHE A 189 21.38 -6.71 12.55
N LYS A 190 22.02 -7.54 13.38
CA LYS A 190 23.49 -7.55 13.60
C LYS A 190 24.31 -7.55 12.30
N ASN A 191 23.90 -8.35 11.32
CA ASN A 191 24.58 -8.48 10.02
C ASN A 191 23.75 -7.90 8.86
N ALA A 192 22.62 -7.24 9.18
CA ALA A 192 21.67 -6.78 8.19
C ALA A 192 22.18 -5.51 7.48
N LYS A 193 22.01 -5.46 6.16
CA LYS A 193 22.40 -4.31 5.34
C LYS A 193 21.19 -3.72 4.62
N PRO A 194 20.96 -2.40 4.70
CA PRO A 194 19.90 -1.74 3.95
C PRO A 194 20.23 -1.72 2.45
N LEU A 195 19.25 -2.03 1.60
CA LEU A 195 19.39 -2.07 0.14
C LEU A 195 18.89 -0.80 -0.55
N ASN A 196 18.10 0.02 0.15
CA ASN A 196 17.56 1.27 -0.37
C ASN A 196 17.36 2.30 0.76
N ARG A 197 16.98 3.53 0.39
CA ARG A 197 16.55 4.54 1.37
C ARG A 197 15.20 4.14 1.97
N THR A 198 14.91 4.62 3.17
CA THR A 198 13.56 4.46 3.74
C THR A 198 12.55 5.18 2.86
N THR A 199 11.47 4.49 2.52
CA THR A 199 10.31 5.05 1.82
C THR A 199 9.11 5.11 2.75
N GLY A 200 8.32 6.18 2.68
CA GLY A 200 7.13 6.38 3.50
C GLY A 200 5.85 6.37 2.68
N ALA A 201 4.75 5.93 3.29
CA ALA A 201 3.42 5.92 2.71
C ALA A 201 2.36 6.35 3.73
N LYS A 202 1.34 7.06 3.25
CA LYS A 202 0.07 7.27 3.94
C LYS A 202 -0.85 6.12 3.56
N LEU A 203 -1.49 5.48 4.54
CA LEU A 203 -2.40 4.36 4.35
C LEU A 203 -3.81 4.79 4.77
N PRO A 204 -4.65 5.25 3.83
CA PRO A 204 -5.99 5.77 4.12
C PRO A 204 -6.94 4.62 4.45
N LEU A 205 -7.40 4.59 5.70
CA LEU A 205 -8.17 3.48 6.24
C LEU A 205 -9.61 3.45 5.75
N GLY A 206 -10.10 2.23 5.54
CA GLY A 206 -11.50 1.92 5.31
C GLY A 206 -12.42 2.32 6.46
N GLY A 207 -13.72 2.22 6.20
CA GLY A 207 -14.76 2.66 7.14
C GLY A 207 -15.03 4.17 7.09
N THR A 208 -14.58 4.85 6.03
CA THR A 208 -14.85 6.27 5.80
C THR A 208 -16.31 6.49 5.40
N LYS A 209 -16.81 7.72 5.60
CA LYS A 209 -18.15 8.12 5.15
C LYS A 209 -18.12 8.86 3.81
N SER A 210 -16.94 8.97 3.17
CA SER A 210 -16.82 9.65 1.90
C SER A 210 -17.42 8.77 0.80
N PRO A 211 -18.22 9.34 -0.13
CA PRO A 211 -18.67 8.59 -1.28
C PRO A 211 -17.48 8.04 -2.08
N MET A 212 -17.57 6.78 -2.50
CA MET A 212 -16.56 6.14 -3.35
C MET A 212 -16.94 6.18 -4.83
N SER A 213 -18.17 6.58 -5.14
CA SER A 213 -18.67 6.78 -6.49
C SER A 213 -19.73 7.87 -6.50
N GLY A 214 -20.07 8.35 -7.69
CA GLY A 214 -21.13 9.30 -7.94
C GLY A 214 -21.43 9.37 -9.43
N GLU A 215 -22.11 10.43 -9.85
CA GLU A 215 -22.39 10.66 -11.27
C GLU A 215 -21.06 10.67 -12.04
N ARG A 216 -20.84 9.70 -12.94
CA ARG A 216 -19.67 9.61 -13.84
C ARG A 216 -18.31 9.46 -13.17
N PHE A 217 -18.22 9.07 -11.90
CA PHE A 217 -16.93 8.75 -11.29
C PHE A 217 -16.98 7.56 -10.33
N ILE A 218 -15.87 6.84 -10.25
CA ILE A 218 -15.60 5.77 -9.29
C ILE A 218 -14.18 5.96 -8.74
N LEU A 219 -13.99 5.83 -7.43
CA LEU A 219 -12.69 5.82 -6.77
C LEU A 219 -12.30 4.37 -6.45
N CYS A 220 -11.01 4.03 -6.62
CA CYS A 220 -10.49 2.70 -6.35
C CYS A 220 -9.24 2.73 -5.44
N GLY A 221 -8.98 1.61 -4.77
CA GLY A 221 -7.84 1.42 -3.88
C GLY A 221 -7.71 2.52 -2.82
N ASP A 222 -6.49 3.01 -2.62
CA ASP A 222 -6.22 4.07 -1.64
C ASP A 222 -6.96 5.38 -1.94
N ALA A 223 -7.32 5.67 -3.20
CA ALA A 223 -8.12 6.86 -3.51
C ALA A 223 -9.54 6.75 -2.92
N ALA A 224 -10.09 5.53 -2.86
CA ALA A 224 -11.34 5.21 -2.16
C ALA A 224 -11.13 4.93 -0.66
N SER A 225 -9.90 4.98 -0.15
CA SER A 225 -9.56 4.70 1.25
C SER A 225 -9.96 3.29 1.67
N LEU A 226 -9.56 2.28 0.89
CA LEU A 226 -9.97 0.89 1.08
C LEU A 226 -8.98 0.05 1.91
N VAL A 227 -8.02 0.67 2.59
CA VAL A 227 -7.04 -0.06 3.40
C VAL A 227 -7.71 -0.68 4.62
N ASP A 228 -7.45 -1.96 4.88
CA ASP A 228 -7.95 -2.66 6.05
C ASP A 228 -7.45 -1.99 7.36
N PRO A 229 -8.35 -1.56 8.26
CA PRO A 229 -7.97 -0.77 9.44
C PRO A 229 -7.19 -1.56 10.51
N ILE A 230 -7.18 -2.89 10.44
CA ILE A 230 -6.53 -3.75 11.42
C ILE A 230 -5.12 -4.12 10.98
N SER A 231 -5.00 -4.65 9.76
CA SER A 231 -3.75 -5.17 9.20
C SER A 231 -2.98 -4.14 8.39
N GLY A 232 -3.62 -3.10 7.86
CA GLY A 232 -3.02 -2.19 6.89
C GLY A 232 -2.85 -2.79 5.48
N ALA A 233 -3.42 -3.96 5.21
CA ALA A 233 -3.48 -4.54 3.87
C ALA A 233 -4.39 -3.71 2.95
N GLY A 234 -4.01 -3.56 1.68
CA GLY A 234 -4.83 -2.80 0.71
C GLY A 234 -4.60 -3.16 -0.76
N ILE A 235 -3.70 -4.09 -1.07
CA ILE A 235 -3.45 -4.48 -2.47
C ILE A 235 -4.63 -5.30 -3.00
N ASP A 236 -5.12 -6.23 -2.19
CA ASP A 236 -6.29 -7.05 -2.47
C ASP A 236 -7.54 -6.18 -2.61
N THR A 237 -7.79 -5.25 -1.69
CA THR A 237 -8.95 -4.34 -1.78
C THR A 237 -8.84 -3.39 -2.98
N ALA A 238 -7.63 -2.93 -3.33
CA ALA A 238 -7.40 -2.16 -4.55
C ALA A 238 -7.74 -2.96 -5.81
N ILE A 239 -7.25 -4.21 -5.91
CA ILE A 239 -7.56 -5.09 -7.04
C ILE A 239 -9.06 -5.36 -7.13
N TRP A 240 -9.71 -5.73 -6.02
CA TRP A 240 -11.16 -5.96 -5.99
C TRP A 240 -11.95 -4.73 -6.39
N SER A 241 -11.57 -3.54 -5.92
CA SER A 241 -12.23 -2.30 -6.31
C SER A 241 -12.10 -2.00 -7.81
N GLY A 242 -10.94 -2.32 -8.42
CA GLY A 242 -10.76 -2.19 -9.86
C GLY A 242 -11.63 -3.16 -10.66
N ILE A 243 -11.79 -4.39 -10.18
CA ILE A 243 -12.69 -5.39 -10.79
C ILE A 243 -14.14 -4.88 -10.74
N PHE A 244 -14.62 -4.46 -9.57
CA PHE A 244 -15.98 -3.94 -9.44
C PHE A 244 -16.21 -2.67 -10.25
N ALA A 245 -15.21 -1.79 -10.35
CA ALA A 245 -15.30 -0.60 -11.18
C ALA A 245 -15.46 -0.97 -12.67
N ALA A 246 -14.75 -1.99 -13.15
CA ALA A 246 -14.85 -2.47 -14.52
C ALA A 246 -16.23 -3.12 -14.82
N GLU A 247 -16.83 -3.79 -13.85
CA GLU A 247 -18.19 -4.37 -13.98
C GLU A 247 -19.29 -3.30 -14.01
N CYS A 248 -19.05 -2.14 -13.39
CA CYS A 248 -20.03 -1.04 -13.31
C CYS A 248 -19.90 0.01 -14.42
N ALA A 249 -18.80 0.01 -15.18
CA ALA A 249 -18.45 1.08 -16.12
C ALA A 249 -18.95 0.87 -17.56
#